data_AF-A0A0F5VJC8-F1
#
_entry.id   AF-A0A0F5VJC8-F1
#
_cell.length_a   1.000
_cell.length_b   1.000
_cell.length_c   1.000
_cell.angle_alpha   90.00
_cell.angle_beta   90.00
_cell.angle_gamma   90.00
#
_symmetry.space_group_name_H-M   'P 1'
#
loop_
_entity.id
_entity.type
_entity.pdbx_description
1 polymer ?
#
loop_
_entity_poly.entity_id
_entity_poly.type
_entity_poly.pdbx_seq_one_letter_code
_entity_poly.pdbx_strand_id
1 'polypeptide(L)'
;LHLRATGQCSRYRIHGPGTRTYETGGLAVTERPYRLVDASGRAHPRRFAYGVPTESVHWVTAAGIRPGVNSVTLGDSDAIARAVLSLASAPAYTLPGATAGTEAA
;
A
#
# COMPACT_ATOMS: atom_id res chain seq x y z
N LEU A 1 7.94 1.67 13.44
CA LEU A 1 8.83 2.66 12.76
C LEU A 1 9.89 2.05 11.83
N HIS A 2 10.01 0.72 11.70
CA HIS A 2 11.06 0.08 10.89
C HIS A 2 11.05 0.48 9.41
N LEU A 3 9.92 0.36 8.70
CA LEU A 3 9.86 0.66 7.26
C LEU A 3 10.33 2.07 6.91
N ARG A 4 9.97 3.06 7.73
CA ARG A 4 10.42 4.44 7.53
C ARG A 4 11.91 4.60 7.86
N ALA A 5 12.37 3.96 8.94
CA ALA A 5 13.79 3.99 9.34
C ALA A 5 14.70 3.34 8.28
N THR A 6 14.22 2.31 7.58
CA THR A 6 14.95 1.63 6.51
C THR A 6 14.67 2.19 5.12
N GLY A 7 14.02 3.36 5.01
CA GLY A 7 13.72 4.03 3.74
C GLY A 7 12.71 3.31 2.85
N GLN A 8 12.03 2.27 3.34
CA GLN A 8 11.09 1.43 2.61
C GLN A 8 9.68 2.06 2.50
N CYS A 9 9.44 3.18 3.17
CA CYS A 9 8.29 4.05 2.96
C CYS A 9 8.65 5.51 3.23
N SER A 10 7.90 6.43 2.61
CA SER A 10 7.98 7.87 2.88
C SER A 10 6.64 8.44 3.31
N ARG A 11 6.69 9.64 3.91
CA ARG A 11 5.50 10.44 4.20
C ARG A 11 5.07 11.21 2.96
N TYR A 12 3.77 11.37 2.79
CA TYR A 12 3.23 12.16 1.69
C TYR A 12 3.56 13.64 1.87
N ARG A 13 3.89 14.30 0.75
CA ARG A 13 4.25 15.71 0.71
C ARG A 13 3.27 16.44 -0.19
N ILE A 14 2.67 17.50 0.35
CA ILE A 14 1.80 18.40 -0.39
C ILE A 14 2.68 19.53 -0.93
N HIS A 15 2.71 19.68 -2.26
CA HIS A 15 3.40 20.78 -2.91
C HIS A 15 2.47 21.99 -2.98
N GLY A 16 2.92 23.11 -2.39
CA GLY A 16 2.24 24.40 -2.45
C GLY A 16 2.89 25.33 -3.48
N PRO A 17 2.43 26.59 -3.55
CA PRO A 17 3.00 27.58 -4.47
C PRO A 17 4.50 27.83 -4.24
N GLY A 18 5.24 28.00 -5.34
CA GLY A 18 6.69 28.22 -5.31
C GLY A 18 7.46 26.98 -4.84
N THR A 19 8.28 27.13 -3.82
CA THR A 19 9.12 26.04 -3.25
C THR A 19 8.53 25.43 -1.98
N ARG A 20 7.35 25.86 -1.54
CA ARG A 20 6.75 25.39 -0.29
C ARG A 20 6.30 23.93 -0.42
N THR A 21 6.75 23.10 0.51
CA THR A 21 6.32 21.71 0.62
C THR A 21 5.94 21.42 2.06
N TYR A 22 4.77 20.82 2.26
CA TYR A 22 4.29 20.39 3.57
C TYR A 22 4.38 18.88 3.69
N GLU A 23 5.15 18.38 4.66
CA GLU A 23 5.20 16.94 4.97
C GLU A 23 4.04 16.58 5.90
N THR A 24 3.22 15.62 5.46
CA THR A 24 2.05 15.15 6.19
C THR A 24 2.41 13.97 7.11
N GLY A 25 1.45 13.54 7.94
CA GLY A 25 1.56 12.31 8.73
C GLY A 25 1.28 11.03 7.93
N GLY A 26 0.61 11.14 6.76
CA GLY A 26 0.20 10.00 5.95
C GLY A 26 1.35 9.37 5.16
N LEU A 27 1.18 8.10 4.81
CA LEU A 27 2.07 7.38 3.90
C LEU A 27 1.91 7.90 2.48
N ALA A 28 3.05 8.10 1.80
CA ALA A 28 3.06 8.34 0.37
C ALA A 28 2.70 7.04 -0.37
N VAL A 29 1.70 7.13 -1.24
CA VAL A 29 1.30 6.07 -2.15
C VAL A 29 1.07 6.67 -3.53
N THR A 30 1.16 5.84 -4.58
CA THR A 30 0.68 6.25 -5.90
C THR A 30 -0.84 6.47 -5.87
N GLU A 31 -1.40 7.01 -6.95
CA GLU A 31 -2.81 6.79 -7.27
C GLU A 31 -3.13 5.28 -7.36
N ARG A 32 -4.39 4.93 -7.57
CA ARG A 32 -4.83 3.53 -7.80
C ARG A 32 -3.80 2.78 -8.67
N PRO A 33 -3.19 1.67 -8.18
CA PRO A 33 -3.66 0.82 -7.08
C PRO A 33 -2.95 1.05 -5.74
N TYR A 34 -2.56 2.28 -5.36
CA TYR A 34 -2.01 2.62 -4.03
C TYR A 34 -0.69 1.92 -3.67
N ARG A 35 0.26 1.89 -4.61
CA ARG A 35 1.60 1.34 -4.36
C ARG A 35 2.35 2.22 -3.36
N LEU A 36 2.96 1.60 -2.35
CA LEU A 36 3.73 2.32 -1.34
C LEU A 36 4.96 2.99 -1.97
N VAL A 37 5.18 4.27 -1.68
CA VAL A 37 6.33 5.02 -2.19
C VAL A 37 7.45 5.03 -1.15
N ASP A 38 8.66 4.70 -1.59
CA ASP A 38 9.84 4.66 -0.73
C ASP A 38 10.49 6.05 -0.52
N ALA A 39 11.60 6.11 0.20
CA ALA A 39 12.31 7.37 0.47
C ALA A 39 12.95 7.99 -0.79
N SER A 40 13.17 7.20 -1.85
CA SER A 40 13.68 7.66 -3.14
C SER A 40 12.58 8.10 -4.11
N GLY A 41 11.31 8.05 -3.67
CA GLY A 41 10.16 8.40 -4.52
C GLY A 41 9.73 7.27 -5.46
N ARG A 42 10.22 6.05 -5.28
CA ARG A 42 9.87 4.91 -6.14
C ARG A 42 8.72 4.11 -5.55
N ALA A 43 7.75 3.77 -6.40
CA ALA A 43 6.65 2.89 -6.03
C ALA A 43 7.15 1.45 -5.86
N HIS A 44 6.83 0.82 -4.74
CA HIS A 44 7.22 -0.55 -4.47
C HIS A 44 6.40 -1.53 -5.32
N PRO A 45 7.02 -2.52 -5.99
CA PRO A 45 6.32 -3.37 -6.95
C PRO A 45 5.31 -4.33 -6.31
N ARG A 46 5.48 -4.63 -5.01
CA ARG A 46 4.67 -5.63 -4.28
C ARG A 46 4.11 -5.16 -2.93
N ARG A 47 4.18 -3.86 -2.63
CA ARG A 47 3.69 -3.30 -1.36
C ARG A 47 2.68 -2.21 -1.66
N PHE A 48 1.57 -2.29 -0.96
CA PHE A 48 0.43 -1.41 -1.08
C PHE A 48 0.07 -0.91 0.31
N ALA A 49 -0.46 0.29 0.43
CA ALA A 49 -1.01 0.80 1.67
C ALA A 49 -2.38 1.43 1.37
N TYR A 50 -3.32 1.25 2.28
CA TYR A 50 -4.72 1.54 2.05
C TYR A 50 -5.42 1.95 3.35
N GLY A 51 -6.46 2.78 3.26
CA GLY A 51 -7.22 3.27 4.41
C GLY A 51 -6.60 4.49 5.08
N VAL A 52 -6.93 4.70 6.36
CA VAL A 52 -6.58 5.88 7.18
C VAL A 52 -5.10 6.30 7.08
N PRO A 53 -4.11 5.39 7.06
CA PRO A 53 -2.71 5.76 6.90
C PRO A 53 -2.38 6.53 5.61
N THR A 54 -3.27 6.51 4.62
CA THR A 54 -3.12 7.17 3.31
C THR A 54 -3.99 8.42 3.14
N GLU A 55 -4.69 8.88 4.20
CA GLU A 55 -5.68 9.96 4.10
C GLU A 55 -5.12 11.31 3.65
N SER A 56 -3.79 11.49 3.75
CA SER A 56 -3.12 12.67 3.22
C SER A 56 -3.04 12.68 1.68
N VAL A 57 -3.16 11.53 1.02
CA VAL A 57 -3.15 11.37 -0.44
C VAL A 57 -4.57 11.35 -1.00
N HIS A 58 -5.44 10.55 -0.37
CA HIS A 58 -6.84 10.41 -0.76
C HIS A 58 -7.70 10.59 0.49
N TRP A 59 -8.60 11.56 0.52
CA TRP A 59 -9.45 11.78 1.69
C TRP A 59 -10.61 10.79 1.77
N VAL A 60 -11.24 10.70 2.94
CA VAL A 60 -12.46 9.88 3.18
C VAL A 60 -12.23 8.40 2.89
N THR A 61 -11.09 7.85 3.33
CA THR A 61 -10.74 6.44 3.06
C THR A 61 -11.58 5.46 3.88
N ALA A 62 -12.14 5.90 5.00
CA ALA A 62 -13.11 5.15 5.80
C ALA A 62 -14.57 5.41 5.34
N ALA A 63 -14.82 5.42 4.04
CA ALA A 63 -16.17 5.58 3.50
C ALA A 63 -17.00 4.31 3.71
N GLY A 64 -18.20 4.46 4.28
CA GLY A 64 -19.18 3.37 4.40
C GLY A 64 -19.62 2.86 3.02
N ILE A 65 -19.75 1.54 2.90
CA ILE A 65 -20.17 0.88 1.66
C ILE A 65 -21.67 1.08 1.46
N ARG A 66 -22.06 1.43 0.22
CA ARG A 66 -23.46 1.62 -0.19
C ARG A 66 -23.78 0.72 -1.39
N PRO A 67 -24.96 0.06 -1.41
CA PRO A 67 -25.40 -0.72 -2.57
C PRO A 67 -25.48 0.12 -3.85
N GLY A 68 -25.08 -0.47 -4.99
CA GLY A 68 -25.35 0.09 -6.33
C GLY A 68 -24.49 1.27 -6.79
N VAL A 69 -23.50 1.75 -6.01
CA VAL A 69 -22.76 2.99 -6.33
C VAL A 69 -21.26 2.81 -6.57
N ASN A 70 -20.77 1.57 -6.71
CA ASN A 70 -19.33 1.26 -6.77
C ASN A 70 -18.53 2.03 -5.71
N SER A 71 -18.84 1.76 -4.43
CA SER A 71 -18.24 2.49 -3.31
C SER A 71 -16.72 2.51 -3.44
N VAL A 72 -16.11 3.70 -3.27
CA VAL A 72 -14.67 3.94 -3.44
C VAL A 72 -13.85 2.88 -2.70
N THR A 73 -14.27 2.54 -1.47
CA THR A 73 -13.63 1.50 -0.66
C THR A 73 -13.52 0.15 -1.35
N LEU A 74 -14.59 -0.30 -2.01
CA LEU A 74 -14.61 -1.56 -2.75
C LEU A 74 -13.80 -1.46 -4.04
N GLY A 75 -13.97 -0.38 -4.81
CA GLY A 75 -13.22 -0.17 -6.05
C GLY A 75 -11.70 -0.09 -5.84
N ASP A 76 -11.25 0.54 -4.75
CA ASP A 76 -9.84 0.61 -4.36
C ASP A 76 -9.29 -0.76 -3.98
N SER A 77 -10.03 -1.46 -3.12
CA SER A 77 -9.65 -2.81 -2.65
C SER A 77 -9.55 -3.78 -3.82
N ASP A 78 -10.49 -3.71 -4.77
CA ASP A 78 -10.52 -4.51 -5.99
C ASP A 78 -9.36 -4.16 -6.94
N ALA A 79 -9.02 -2.87 -7.10
CA ALA A 79 -7.84 -2.46 -7.86
C ALA A 79 -6.53 -3.00 -7.26
N ILE A 80 -6.40 -2.98 -5.92
CA ILE A 80 -5.28 -3.60 -5.22
C ILE A 80 -5.27 -5.11 -5.45
N ALA A 81 -6.41 -5.78 -5.30
CA ALA A 81 -6.53 -7.23 -5.49
C ALA A 81 -6.10 -7.66 -6.90
N ARG A 82 -6.60 -6.98 -7.94
CA ARG A 82 -6.14 -7.20 -9.33
C ARG A 82 -4.65 -6.97 -9.51
N ALA A 83 -4.10 -5.92 -8.91
CA ALA A 83 -2.68 -5.62 -8.98
C ALA A 83 -1.81 -6.67 -8.26
N VAL A 84 -2.33 -7.32 -7.22
CA VAL A 84 -1.67 -8.43 -6.52
C VAL A 84 -1.74 -9.71 -7.35
N LEU A 85 -2.90 -10.03 -7.91
CA LEU A 85 -3.12 -11.22 -8.74
C LEU A 85 -2.30 -11.21 -10.03
N SER A 86 -1.93 -10.04 -10.54
CA SER A 86 -1.06 -9.91 -11.71
C SER A 86 0.44 -10.02 -11.40
N LEU A 87 0.84 -10.11 -10.13
CA LEU A 87 2.24 -10.31 -9.77
C LEU A 87 2.65 -11.76 -10.06
N ALA A 88 3.85 -11.95 -10.61
CA ALA A 88 4.44 -13.27 -10.71
C ALA A 88 4.51 -13.93 -9.32
N SER A 89 4.18 -15.22 -9.25
CA SER A 89 4.15 -15.95 -7.98
C SER A 89 5.46 -15.76 -7.22
N ALA A 90 5.37 -15.33 -5.96
CA ALA A 90 6.56 -15.28 -5.11
C ALA A 90 6.96 -16.72 -4.75
N PRO A 91 8.26 -16.99 -4.53
CA PRO A 91 8.63 -18.22 -3.84
C PRO A 91 7.87 -18.28 -2.51
N ALA A 92 7.35 -19.46 -2.18
CA ALA A 92 6.63 -19.67 -0.92
C ALA A 92 7.50 -19.19 0.24
N TYR A 93 6.97 -18.28 1.05
CA TYR A 93 7.66 -17.89 2.27
C TYR A 93 7.72 -19.09 3.19
N THR A 94 8.91 -19.64 3.39
CA THR A 94 9.12 -20.69 4.38
C THR A 94 9.14 -20.00 5.74
N LEU A 95 8.13 -20.28 6.55
CA LEU A 95 8.11 -19.83 7.94
C LEU A 95 9.38 -20.35 8.64
N PRO A 96 10.16 -19.48 9.30
CA PRO A 96 11.30 -19.92 10.08
C PRO A 96 10.85 -20.96 11.12
N GLY A 97 11.38 -22.18 11.02
CA GLY A 97 11.05 -23.29 11.93
C GLY A 97 9.99 -24.27 11.46
N ALA A 98 9.40 -24.10 10.26
CA ALA A 98 8.57 -25.14 9.66
C ALA A 98 9.46 -26.26 9.11
N THR A 99 9.79 -27.27 9.94
CA THR A 99 10.30 -28.53 9.44
C THR A 99 9.21 -29.17 8.58
N ALA A 100 9.50 -29.39 7.30
CA ALA A 100 8.65 -30.18 6.42
C ALA A 100 8.35 -31.51 7.13
N GLY A 101 7.11 -31.70 7.55
CA GLY A 101 6.67 -32.99 8.06
C GLY A 101 6.85 -34.00 6.94
N THR A 102 7.72 -34.97 7.15
CA THR A 102 7.82 -36.14 6.28
C THR A 102 6.49 -36.88 6.40
N GLU A 103 5.62 -36.72 5.41
CA GLU A 103 4.42 -37.53 5.27
C GLU A 103 4.89 -38.93 4.85
N ALA A 104 4.96 -39.84 5.82
CA ALA A 104 5.24 -41.25 5.58
C ALA A 104 3.93 -41.95 5.14
N ALA A 105 4.04 -42.69 4.03
CA ALA A 105 2.99 -43.47 3.39
C ALA A 105 2.44 -44.61 4.26
#